data_AF-A0A0C1U0U8-F1
#
_entry.id   AF-A0A0C1U0U8-F1
#
_cell.length_a   1.000
_cell.length_b   1.000
_cell.length_c   1.000
_cell.angle_alpha   90.00
_cell.angle_beta   90.00
_cell.angle_gamma   90.00
#
_symmetry.space_group_name_H-M   'P 1'
#
loop_
_entity.id
_entity.type
_entity.pdbx_description
1 polymer ?
#
loop_
_entity_poly.entity_id
_entity_poly.type
_entity_poly.pdbx_seq_one_letter_code
_entity_poly.pdbx_strand_id
1 'polypeptide(L)'
;MHRPVFPAPYRHEHAPVKNVNEVVREQLTAGQRAADWIASRVGSWQFIIGQSVLLTLWVILNITAWIRHWDPYPFILMNLVLSLQAAYTAPMIMMSQNRQAARDRIEAHNDYEVNQKAEAEIRAILDNLAAQNAAIAEVHAMLEELRGRLADRGQPNA
;
A
#
# COMPACT_ATOMS: atom_id res chain seq x y z
N MET A 1 25.24 -41.21 -22.65
CA MET A 1 25.37 -40.27 -21.52
C MET A 1 24.60 -39.01 -21.89
N HIS A 2 23.37 -38.86 -21.40
CA HIS A 2 22.61 -37.62 -21.55
C HIS A 2 23.15 -36.62 -20.52
N ARG A 3 23.47 -35.38 -20.91
CA ARG A 3 23.87 -34.36 -19.94
C ARG A 3 22.61 -33.68 -19.40
N PRO A 4 22.48 -33.45 -18.09
CA PRO A 4 21.38 -32.66 -17.55
C PRO A 4 21.45 -31.24 -18.13
N VAL A 5 20.36 -30.82 -18.78
CA VAL A 5 20.23 -29.48 -19.37
C VAL A 5 19.62 -28.58 -18.31
N PHE A 6 20.43 -27.67 -17.77
CA PHE A 6 19.94 -26.64 -16.86
C PHE A 6 19.46 -25.43 -17.66
N PRO A 7 18.33 -24.81 -17.28
CA PRO A 7 17.94 -23.53 -17.84
C PRO A 7 18.97 -22.44 -17.53
N ALA A 8 19.04 -21.39 -18.36
CA ALA A 8 20.00 -20.31 -18.18
C ALA A 8 19.79 -19.61 -16.82
N PRO A 9 20.87 -19.21 -16.12
CA PRO A 9 20.76 -18.55 -14.81
C PRO A 9 19.99 -17.23 -14.95
N TYR A 10 18.97 -17.05 -14.11
CA TYR A 10 18.17 -15.83 -14.09
C TYR A 10 19.05 -14.64 -13.66
N ARG A 11 19.13 -13.60 -14.47
CA ARG A 11 19.93 -12.40 -14.21
C ARG A 11 19.00 -11.27 -13.79
N HIS A 12 19.22 -10.70 -12.61
CA HIS A 12 18.50 -9.52 -12.15
C HIS A 12 18.93 -8.30 -12.97
N GLU A 13 18.26 -8.06 -14.10
CA GLU A 13 18.55 -6.96 -15.01
C GLU A 13 17.37 -5.97 -14.96
N HIS A 14 17.21 -5.33 -13.81
CA HIS A 14 16.10 -4.39 -13.58
C HIS A 14 16.63 -3.07 -13.01
N ALA A 15 16.04 -1.96 -13.46
CA ALA A 15 16.30 -0.65 -12.89
C ALA A 15 15.89 -0.62 -11.40
N PRO A 16 16.59 0.14 -10.54
CA PRO A 16 16.26 0.23 -9.12
C PRO A 16 14.80 0.65 -8.89
N VAL A 17 14.18 0.08 -7.86
CA VAL A 17 12.78 0.34 -7.49
C VAL A 17 12.58 1.85 -7.33
N LYS A 18 11.89 2.46 -8.30
CA LYS A 18 11.63 3.90 -8.28
C LYS A 18 10.56 4.16 -7.22
N ASN A 19 10.87 4.99 -6.24
CA ASN A 19 9.94 5.27 -5.14
C ASN A 19 8.75 6.08 -5.67
N VAL A 20 7.56 5.48 -5.63
CA VAL A 20 6.30 6.10 -6.09
C VAL A 20 6.06 7.46 -5.38
N ASN A 21 6.54 7.60 -4.14
CA ASN A 21 6.40 8.85 -3.38
C ASN A 21 7.18 10.03 -3.98
N GLU A 22 8.25 9.78 -4.74
CA GLU A 22 9.05 10.85 -5.35
C GLU A 22 8.31 11.46 -6.55
N VAL A 23 7.69 10.63 -7.38
CA VAL A 23 6.89 11.08 -8.53
C VAL A 23 5.65 11.87 -8.08
N VAL A 24 5.03 11.47 -6.97
CA VAL A 24 3.85 12.15 -6.41
C VAL A 24 4.22 13.46 -5.70
N ARG A 25 5.42 13.57 -5.10
CA ARG A 25 5.86 14.79 -4.38
C ARG A 25 6.22 15.94 -5.32
N GLU A 26 6.74 15.66 -6.51
CA GLU A 26 7.19 16.70 -7.45
C GLU A 26 6.06 17.59 -8.00
N GLN A 27 4.79 17.18 -7.87
CA GLN A 27 3.66 17.91 -8.47
C GLN A 27 2.80 18.71 -7.49
N LEU A 28 3.18 18.80 -6.20
CA LEU A 28 2.34 19.45 -5.19
C LEU A 28 2.49 20.98 -5.20
N THR A 29 1.44 21.66 -5.68
CA THR A 29 1.30 23.12 -5.56
C THR A 29 1.05 23.54 -4.10
N ALA A 30 1.37 24.80 -3.76
CA ALA A 30 1.19 25.34 -2.40
C ALA A 30 -0.27 25.24 -1.90
N GLY A 31 -1.26 25.44 -2.79
CA GLY A 31 -2.68 25.29 -2.46
C GLY A 31 -3.07 23.84 -2.15
N GLN A 32 -2.47 22.87 -2.84
CA GLN A 32 -2.72 21.45 -2.57
C GLN A 32 -2.16 21.02 -1.22
N ARG A 33 -0.98 21.55 -0.82
CA ARG A 33 -0.41 21.33 0.52
C ARG A 33 -1.29 21.91 1.64
N ALA A 34 -1.83 23.12 1.44
CA ALA A 34 -2.75 23.72 2.39
C ALA A 34 -4.04 22.89 2.53
N ALA A 35 -4.61 22.43 1.41
CA ALA A 35 -5.79 21.57 1.44
C ALA A 35 -5.56 20.22 2.13
N ASP A 36 -4.41 19.55 1.89
CA ASP A 36 -4.01 18.31 2.60
C ASP A 36 -3.91 18.54 4.11
N TRP A 37 -3.33 19.67 4.51
CA TRP A 37 -3.17 20.02 5.91
C TRP A 37 -4.51 20.34 6.59
N ILE A 38 -5.40 21.08 5.93
CA ILE A 38 -6.73 21.37 6.48
C ILE A 38 -7.58 20.10 6.52
N ALA A 39 -7.53 19.25 5.49
CA ALA A 39 -8.27 17.99 5.47
C ALA A 39 -7.84 17.05 6.62
N SER A 40 -6.54 16.94 6.89
CA SER A 40 -6.04 16.14 8.02
C SER A 40 -6.42 16.72 9.38
N ARG A 41 -6.51 18.06 9.51
CA ARG A 41 -7.01 18.74 10.72
C ARG A 41 -8.50 18.51 10.92
N VAL A 42 -9.33 18.69 9.89
CA VAL A 42 -10.80 18.59 9.96
C VAL A 42 -11.26 17.15 10.20
N GLY A 43 -10.51 16.16 9.71
CA GLY A 43 -10.78 14.73 9.95
C GLY A 43 -10.32 14.19 11.32
N SER A 44 -9.73 15.01 12.18
CA SER A 44 -9.18 14.55 13.48
C SER A 44 -10.22 14.63 14.60
N TRP A 45 -10.22 13.61 15.47
CA TRP A 45 -11.01 13.59 16.71
C TRP A 45 -10.75 14.82 17.61
N GLN A 46 -9.54 15.37 17.58
CA GLN A 46 -9.19 16.56 18.37
C GLN A 46 -9.91 17.82 17.86
N PHE A 47 -10.15 17.92 16.54
CA PHE A 47 -10.88 19.05 15.96
C PHE A 47 -12.37 19.02 16.35
N ILE A 48 -12.98 17.85 16.31
CA ILE A 48 -14.39 17.66 16.73
C ILE A 48 -14.56 18.10 18.18
N ILE A 49 -13.70 17.65 19.09
CA ILE A 49 -13.75 18.02 20.51
C ILE A 49 -13.57 19.53 20.69
N GLY A 50 -12.57 20.13 20.04
CA GLY A 50 -12.33 21.58 20.11
C GLY A 50 -13.51 22.40 19.59
N GLN A 51 -14.09 22.01 18.46
CA GLN A 51 -15.27 22.64 17.87
C GLN A 51 -16.49 22.53 18.80
N SER A 52 -16.72 21.35 19.40
CA SER A 52 -17.81 21.14 20.36
C SER A 52 -17.66 21.99 21.62
N VAL A 53 -16.44 22.10 22.17
CA VAL A 53 -16.16 22.98 23.33
C VAL A 53 -16.40 24.45 22.96
N LEU A 54 -15.92 24.90 21.80
CA LEU A 54 -16.13 26.27 21.34
C LEU A 54 -17.62 26.61 21.19
N LEU A 55 -18.39 25.72 20.57
CA LEU A 55 -19.85 25.88 20.44
C LEU A 55 -20.54 25.90 21.80
N THR A 56 -20.14 25.03 22.71
CA THR A 56 -20.70 24.96 24.07
C THR A 56 -20.40 26.25 24.84
N LEU A 57 -19.16 26.75 24.76
CA LEU A 57 -18.74 28.01 25.38
C LEU A 57 -19.49 29.21 24.77
N TRP A 58 -19.69 29.21 23.45
CA TRP A 58 -20.45 30.26 22.75
C TRP A 58 -21.91 30.31 23.20
N VAL A 59 -22.56 29.15 23.34
CA VAL A 59 -23.93 29.04 23.85
C VAL A 59 -24.00 29.50 25.30
N ILE A 60 -23.08 29.05 26.16
CA ILE A 60 -23.01 29.47 27.57
C ILE A 60 -22.82 30.99 27.67
N LEU A 61 -21.89 31.60 26.92
CA LEU A 61 -21.66 33.04 26.91
C LEU A 61 -22.90 33.84 26.44
N ASN A 62 -23.64 33.33 25.45
CA ASN A 62 -24.86 33.98 24.96
C ASN A 62 -26.04 33.84 25.93
N ILE A 63 -26.20 32.69 26.60
CA ILE A 63 -27.26 32.49 27.60
C ILE A 63 -26.97 33.28 28.87
N THR A 64 -25.70 33.34 29.30
CA THR A 64 -25.28 34.04 30.52
C THR A 64 -25.16 35.55 30.31
N ALA A 65 -25.65 36.10 29.18
CA ALA A 65 -25.36 37.45 28.72
C ALA A 65 -25.59 38.54 29.79
N TRP A 66 -24.46 38.98 30.36
CA TRP A 66 -24.29 40.06 31.32
C TRP A 66 -24.46 41.45 30.68
N ILE A 67 -24.40 41.64 29.34
CA ILE A 67 -24.39 43.00 28.73
C ILE A 67 -25.25 43.26 27.48
N ARG A 68 -25.61 42.30 26.61
CA ARG A 68 -26.54 42.52 25.47
C ARG A 68 -26.75 41.20 24.72
N HIS A 69 -27.99 40.77 24.55
CA HIS A 69 -28.36 39.58 23.77
C HIS A 69 -27.93 39.75 22.30
N TRP A 70 -26.70 39.35 21.98
CA TRP A 70 -26.10 39.52 20.65
C TRP A 70 -26.61 38.49 19.64
N ASP A 71 -27.04 37.30 20.10
CA ASP A 71 -27.66 36.26 19.27
C ASP A 71 -28.85 35.61 20.02
N PRO A 72 -30.05 36.22 19.99
CA PRO A 72 -31.26 35.66 20.58
C PRO A 72 -31.64 34.32 19.95
N TYR A 73 -32.32 33.46 20.71
CA TYR A 73 -32.88 32.21 20.19
C TYR A 73 -33.72 32.51 18.93
N PRO A 74 -33.44 31.92 17.75
CA PRO A 74 -32.79 30.63 17.50
C PRO A 74 -31.33 30.68 16.95
N PHE A 75 -30.44 31.49 17.54
CA PHE A 75 -29.00 31.57 17.21
C PHE A 75 -28.68 31.68 15.70
N ILE A 76 -29.22 32.72 15.06
CA ILE A 76 -29.20 32.86 13.59
C ILE A 76 -27.77 33.01 13.06
N LEU A 77 -26.90 33.69 13.81
CA LEU A 77 -25.52 33.92 13.41
C LEU A 77 -24.69 32.64 13.48
N MET A 78 -24.86 31.86 14.56
CA MET A 78 -24.22 30.55 14.68
C MET A 78 -24.66 29.60 13.55
N ASN A 79 -25.96 29.59 13.22
CA ASN A 79 -26.48 28.76 12.14
C ASN A 79 -25.90 29.18 10.77
N LEU A 80 -25.78 30.48 10.52
CA LEU A 80 -25.18 31.01 9.29
C LEU A 80 -23.69 30.62 9.18
N VAL A 81 -22.92 30.77 10.25
CA VAL A 81 -21.50 30.41 10.26
C VAL A 81 -21.30 28.91 10.06
N LEU A 82 -22.08 28.07 10.74
CA LEU A 82 -21.98 26.61 10.61
C LEU A 82 -22.39 26.11 9.22
N SER A 83 -23.43 26.69 8.62
CA SER A 83 -23.84 26.34 7.26
C SER A 83 -22.79 26.74 6.22
N LEU A 84 -22.20 27.92 6.36
CA LEU A 84 -21.07 28.35 5.52
C LEU A 84 -19.84 27.45 5.71
N GLN A 85 -19.51 27.11 6.96
CA GLN A 85 -18.41 26.21 7.29
C GLN A 85 -18.59 24.85 6.62
N ALA A 86 -19.79 24.25 6.71
CA ALA A 86 -20.09 22.98 6.06
C ALA A 86 -19.99 23.07 4.53
N ALA A 87 -20.53 24.15 3.94
CA ALA A 87 -20.49 24.39 2.50
C ALA A 87 -19.05 24.48 1.95
N TYR A 88 -18.11 25.10 2.67
CA TYR A 88 -16.70 25.14 2.28
C TYR A 88 -15.93 23.84 2.59
N THR A 89 -16.35 23.12 3.63
CA THR A 89 -15.69 21.88 4.05
C THR A 89 -15.93 20.75 3.05
N ALA A 90 -17.14 20.62 2.50
CA ALA A 90 -17.47 19.52 1.59
C ALA A 90 -16.61 19.48 0.30
N PRO A 91 -16.42 20.57 -0.46
CA PRO A 91 -15.53 20.59 -1.63
C PRO A 91 -14.07 20.36 -1.25
N MET A 92 -13.62 20.88 -0.11
CA MET A 92 -12.25 20.69 0.35
C MET A 92 -11.97 19.22 0.69
N ILE A 93 -12.90 18.56 1.38
CA ILE A 93 -12.83 17.11 1.65
C ILE A 93 -12.83 16.36 0.33
N MET A 94 -13.72 16.69 -0.61
CA MET A 94 -13.80 16.04 -1.92
C MET A 94 -12.50 16.19 -2.73
N MET A 95 -11.86 17.37 -2.70
CA MET A 95 -10.55 17.58 -3.32
C MET A 95 -9.45 16.73 -2.68
N SER A 96 -9.45 16.61 -1.34
CA SER A 96 -8.50 15.75 -0.63
C SER A 96 -8.73 14.27 -0.94
N GLN A 97 -10.00 13.84 -1.01
CA GLN A 97 -10.38 12.47 -1.34
C GLN A 97 -10.01 12.11 -2.79
N ASN A 98 -10.32 12.96 -3.77
CA ASN A 98 -9.92 12.74 -5.16
C ASN A 98 -8.40 12.60 -5.30
N ARG A 99 -7.63 13.35 -4.49
CA ARG A 99 -6.17 13.24 -4.48
C ARG A 99 -5.69 11.94 -3.82
N GLN A 100 -6.29 11.52 -2.71
CA GLN A 100 -5.97 10.22 -2.10
C GLN A 100 -6.27 9.08 -3.08
N ALA A 101 -7.46 9.06 -3.70
CA ALA A 101 -7.82 8.06 -4.70
C ALA A 101 -6.86 8.04 -5.91
N ALA A 102 -6.35 9.19 -6.34
CA ALA A 102 -5.34 9.25 -7.40
C ALA A 102 -4.00 8.63 -6.96
N ARG A 103 -3.57 8.83 -5.71
CA ARG A 103 -2.36 8.19 -5.15
C ARG A 103 -2.57 6.67 -5.04
N ASP A 104 -3.69 6.25 -4.46
CA ASP A 104 -4.02 4.83 -4.27
C ASP A 104 -4.05 4.09 -5.62
N ARG A 105 -4.53 4.75 -6.69
CA ARG A 105 -4.53 4.18 -8.04
C ARG A 105 -3.11 3.98 -8.60
N ILE A 106 -2.21 4.93 -8.37
CA ILE A 106 -0.81 4.83 -8.83
C ILE A 106 -0.09 3.73 -8.05
N GLU A 107 -0.30 3.67 -6.74
CA GLU A 107 0.26 2.64 -5.87
C GLU A 107 -0.23 1.24 -6.28
N ALA A 108 -1.54 1.07 -6.48
CA ALA A 108 -2.11 -0.19 -6.96
C ALA A 108 -1.56 -0.60 -8.34
N HIS A 109 -1.29 0.35 -9.24
CA HIS A 109 -0.68 0.05 -10.53
C HIS A 109 0.78 -0.42 -10.37
N ASN A 110 1.56 0.24 -9.50
CA ASN A 110 2.93 -0.14 -9.23
C ASN A 110 3.01 -1.54 -8.59
N ASP A 111 2.15 -1.81 -7.61
CA ASP A 111 2.04 -3.13 -6.97
C ASP A 111 1.68 -4.22 -7.98
N TYR A 112 0.79 -3.92 -8.93
CA TYR A 112 0.45 -4.84 -10.01
C TYR A 112 1.66 -5.15 -10.90
N GLU A 113 2.44 -4.13 -11.29
CA GLU A 113 3.66 -4.34 -12.08
C GLU A 113 4.72 -5.15 -11.32
N VAL A 114 4.91 -4.88 -10.02
CA VAL A 114 5.83 -5.63 -9.16
C VAL A 114 5.38 -7.08 -9.03
N ASN A 115 4.08 -7.33 -8.82
CA ASN A 115 3.54 -8.68 -8.72
C ASN A 115 3.71 -9.49 -10.00
N GLN A 116 3.47 -8.89 -11.18
CA GLN A 116 3.71 -9.58 -12.45
C GLN A 116 5.19 -9.95 -12.63
N LYS A 117 6.12 -9.08 -12.21
CA LYS A 117 7.55 -9.36 -12.26
C LYS A 117 7.92 -10.48 -11.28
N ALA A 118 7.42 -10.41 -10.05
CA ALA A 118 7.63 -11.46 -9.05
C ALA A 118 7.08 -12.82 -9.53
N GLU A 119 5.93 -12.83 -10.21
CA GLU A 119 5.39 -14.06 -10.81
C GLU A 119 6.34 -14.65 -11.86
N ALA A 120 6.94 -13.82 -12.72
CA ALA A 120 7.91 -14.27 -13.70
C ALA A 120 9.19 -14.81 -13.06
N GLU A 121 9.69 -14.15 -11.99
CA GLU A 121 10.83 -14.63 -11.21
C GLU A 121 10.54 -15.97 -10.53
N ILE A 122 9.36 -16.13 -9.92
CA ILE A 122 8.93 -17.38 -9.29
C ILE A 122 8.85 -18.51 -10.31
N ARG A 123 8.29 -18.25 -11.51
CA ARG A 123 8.26 -19.25 -12.58
C ARG A 123 9.67 -19.69 -12.98
N ALA A 124 10.60 -18.75 -13.14
CA ALA A 124 11.99 -19.09 -13.44
C ALA A 124 12.63 -19.94 -12.32
N ILE A 125 12.34 -19.65 -11.05
CA ILE A 125 12.82 -20.46 -9.92
C ILE A 125 12.21 -21.86 -9.95
N LEU A 126 10.91 -21.99 -10.22
CA LEU A 126 10.22 -23.28 -10.31
C LEU A 126 10.79 -24.13 -11.45
N ASP A 127 11.07 -23.55 -12.61
CA ASP A 127 11.69 -24.26 -13.74
C ASP A 127 13.09 -24.76 -13.38
N ASN A 128 13.89 -23.93 -12.68
CA ASN A 128 15.21 -24.34 -12.18
C ASN A 128 15.11 -25.47 -11.14
N LEU A 129 14.14 -25.40 -10.23
CA LEU A 129 13.90 -26.46 -9.24
C LEU A 129 13.43 -27.76 -9.89
N ALA A 130 12.57 -27.69 -10.90
CA ALA A 130 12.14 -28.86 -11.66
C ALA A 130 13.32 -29.53 -12.38
N ALA A 131 14.20 -28.74 -13.01
CA ALA A 131 15.42 -29.25 -13.64
C ALA A 131 16.38 -29.89 -12.61
N GLN A 132 16.54 -29.29 -11.43
CA GLN A 132 17.34 -29.86 -10.34
C GLN A 132 16.75 -31.19 -9.84
N ASN A 133 15.43 -31.27 -9.64
CA ASN A 133 14.75 -32.50 -9.23
C ASN A 133 14.95 -33.63 -10.26
N ALA A 134 14.88 -33.31 -11.56
CA ALA A 134 15.14 -34.28 -12.63
C ALA A 134 16.59 -34.80 -12.59
N ALA A 135 17.57 -33.90 -12.40
CA ALA A 135 18.97 -34.28 -12.29
C ALA A 135 19.23 -35.16 -11.04
N ILE A 136 18.61 -34.83 -9.90
CA ILE A 136 18.70 -35.62 -8.67
C ILE A 136 18.10 -37.02 -8.87
N ALA A 137 16.97 -37.12 -9.57
CA ALA A 137 16.35 -38.41 -9.89
C ALA A 137 17.25 -39.29 -10.78
N GLU A 138 17.92 -38.70 -11.78
CA GLU A 138 18.88 -39.42 -12.64
C GLU A 138 20.08 -39.93 -11.84
N VAL A 139 20.64 -39.10 -10.95
CA VAL A 139 21.74 -39.51 -10.06
C VAL A 139 21.31 -40.64 -9.11
N HIS A 140 20.10 -40.56 -8.54
CA HIS A 140 19.55 -41.63 -7.71
C HIS A 140 19.45 -42.96 -8.47
N ALA A 141 18.91 -42.94 -9.70
CA ALA A 141 18.80 -44.13 -10.53
C ALA A 141 20.17 -44.74 -10.86
N MET A 142 21.17 -43.91 -11.17
CA MET A 142 22.55 -44.36 -11.43
C MET A 142 23.21 -44.99 -10.19
N LEU A 143 22.97 -44.43 -9.00
CA LEU A 143 23.47 -44.99 -7.73
C LEU A 143 22.85 -46.36 -7.43
N GLU A 144 21.55 -46.53 -7.71
CA GLU A 144 20.84 -47.78 -7.49
C GLU A 144 21.32 -48.88 -8.45
N GLU A 145 21.58 -48.53 -9.72
CA GLU A 145 22.20 -49.42 -10.70
C GLU A 145 23.62 -49.84 -10.27
N LEU A 146 24.45 -48.90 -9.82
CA LEU A 146 25.80 -49.20 -9.32
C LEU A 146 25.74 -50.10 -8.09
N ARG A 147 24.82 -49.84 -7.16
CA ARG A 147 24.59 -50.68 -5.99
C ARG A 147 24.20 -52.10 -6.39
N GLY A 148 23.31 -52.26 -7.37
CA GLY A 148 22.91 -53.56 -7.91
C GLY A 148 24.08 -54.34 -8.52
N ARG A 149 24.89 -53.68 -9.36
CA ARG A 149 26.09 -54.29 -9.96
C ARG A 149 27.15 -54.70 -8.94
N LEU A 150 27.30 -53.94 -7.85
CA LEU A 150 28.21 -54.28 -6.75
C LEU A 150 27.68 -55.45 -5.92
N ALA A 151 26.36 -55.52 -5.70
CA ALA A 151 25.74 -56.65 -5.01
C ALA A 151 25.89 -57.96 -5.79
N ASP A 152 25.76 -57.91 -7.12
CA ASP A 152 25.93 -59.07 -8.02
C ASP A 152 27.39 -59.55 -8.08
N ARG A 153 28.36 -58.63 -8.10
CA ARG A 153 29.80 -58.97 -7.97
C ARG A 153 30.20 -59.46 -6.57
N GLY A 154 29.41 -59.13 -5.55
CA GLY A 154 29.64 -59.50 -4.15
C GLY A 154 29.13 -60.90 -3.78
N GLN A 155 28.46 -61.61 -4.70
CA GLN A 155 28.14 -63.03 -4.55
C GLN A 155 29.16 -63.88 -5.34
N PRO A 156 30.34 -64.21 -4.77
CA PRO A 156 31.17 -65.24 -5.35
C PRO A 156 30.43 -66.58 -5.23
N ASN A 157 30.29 -67.25 -6.38
CA ASN A 157 29.81 -68.63 -6.54
C ASN A 157 30.22 -69.50 -5.34
N ALA A 158 29.25 -69.87 -4.51
CA ALA A 158 29.36 -70.97 -3.55
C ALA A 158 28.71 -72.22 -4.13
#